data_AF-A0A8I2ZS33-F1
#
_entry.id   AF-A0A8I2ZS33-F1
#
_cell.length_a   1.000
_cell.length_b   1.000
_cell.length_c   1.000
_cell.angle_alpha   90.00
_cell.angle_beta   90.00
_cell.angle_gamma   90.00
#
_symmetry.space_group_name_H-M   'P 1'
#
loop_
_entity.id
_entity.type
_entity.pdbx_description
1 polymer ?
#
loop_
_entity_poly.entity_id
_entity_poly.type
_entity_poly.pdbx_seq_one_letter_code
_entity_poly.pdbx_strand_id
1 'polypeptide(L)'
;MCIGEDDTIWGMNDIDSAFVTQSFEDLFSTLSRWELDGDLVLDISIYSPSDSDHWFKYLEFGPDIPYGRSSPSFRHSEVSTQSLTDLYDDPAHGWRAGRRETALKSQVINRVFDEIECPVPCEDEELEKKWWQRLPLVPAITGVYLRQQTRRRWKPTDLTRMFARFPNLNELWYEPWKDEPLMQSFTDKDHETLFGSLHKNLRTMILFENFNQDYEIPKSWHLEAIRARMGNTALARKLAKTSQDLQPVGPRCK
;
A
#
# COMPACT_ATOMS: atom_id res chain seq x y z
N MET A 1 -28.36 -9.29 8.89
CA MET A 1 -28.43 -8.27 9.96
C MET A 1 -27.16 -8.44 10.78
N CYS A 2 -26.11 -7.72 10.41
CA CYS A 2 -24.81 -7.71 11.09
C CYS A 2 -24.39 -6.25 11.18
N ILE A 3 -25.13 -5.47 11.98
CA ILE A 3 -24.65 -4.19 12.48
C ILE A 3 -24.22 -4.51 13.90
N GLY A 4 -22.99 -5.01 14.02
CA GLY A 4 -22.29 -5.08 15.29
C GLY A 4 -21.69 -3.71 15.55
N GLU A 5 -21.81 -3.25 16.78
CA GLU A 5 -21.31 -1.99 17.34
C GLU A 5 -19.81 -1.82 17.03
N ASP A 6 -19.50 -1.14 15.92
CA ASP A 6 -18.12 -0.79 15.54
C ASP A 6 -18.09 0.61 14.89
N ASP A 7 -19.10 1.43 15.23
CA ASP A 7 -19.32 2.77 14.66
C ASP A 7 -18.31 3.82 15.17
N THR A 8 -17.34 3.45 16.01
CA THR A 8 -16.38 4.38 16.63
C THR A 8 -14.93 4.23 16.20
N ILE A 9 -14.56 3.19 15.43
CA ILE A 9 -13.15 2.94 15.09
C ILE A 9 -12.83 3.55 13.72
N TRP A 10 -12.05 4.64 13.74
CA TRP A 10 -11.31 5.12 12.57
C TRP A 10 -10.14 4.15 12.31
N GLY A 11 -9.85 3.84 11.04
CA GLY A 11 -8.70 3.02 10.68
C GLY A 11 -8.90 1.51 10.82
N MET A 12 -7.79 0.80 11.05
CA MET A 12 -7.72 -0.65 11.19
C MET A 12 -8.07 -1.03 12.63
N ASN A 13 -8.95 -2.01 12.85
CA ASN A 13 -9.25 -2.42 14.22
C ASN A 13 -8.04 -3.11 14.88
N ASP A 14 -8.00 -3.11 16.22
CA ASP A 14 -6.90 -3.68 17.01
C ASP A 14 -6.58 -5.14 16.65
N ILE A 15 -7.58 -5.94 16.26
CA ILE A 15 -7.43 -7.35 15.90
C ILE A 15 -6.67 -7.48 14.58
N ASP A 16 -7.10 -6.75 13.56
CA ASP A 16 -6.47 -6.79 12.25
C ASP A 16 -5.05 -6.23 12.35
N SER A 17 -4.87 -5.13 13.10
CA SER A 17 -3.56 -4.56 13.39
C SER A 17 -2.68 -5.64 14.05
N ALA A 18 -3.14 -6.30 15.13
CA ALA A 18 -2.42 -7.38 15.82
C ALA A 18 -1.95 -8.48 14.87
N PHE A 19 -2.83 -8.87 13.94
CA PHE A 19 -2.52 -9.84 12.89
C PHE A 19 -1.40 -9.38 11.95
N VAL A 20 -1.41 -8.11 11.54
CA VAL A 20 -0.34 -7.53 10.71
C VAL A 20 0.99 -7.53 11.45
N THR A 21 1.06 -7.09 12.72
CA THR A 21 2.34 -7.17 13.46
C THR A 21 2.86 -8.57 13.57
N GLN A 22 2.02 -9.54 13.97
CA GLN A 22 2.48 -10.92 14.10
C GLN A 22 3.01 -11.44 12.77
N SER A 23 2.31 -11.12 11.66
CA SER A 23 2.74 -11.49 10.32
C SER A 23 4.10 -10.90 9.96
N PHE A 24 4.36 -9.64 10.32
CA PHE A 24 5.66 -9.00 10.11
C PHE A 24 6.77 -9.60 10.99
N GLU A 25 6.48 -9.89 12.26
CA GLU A 25 7.43 -10.56 13.15
C GLU A 25 7.82 -11.94 12.61
N ASP A 26 6.84 -12.73 12.18
CA ASP A 26 7.05 -14.07 11.62
C ASP A 26 7.80 -14.01 10.29
N LEU A 27 7.43 -13.09 9.40
CA LEU A 27 8.10 -12.86 8.13
C LEU A 27 9.58 -12.51 8.34
N PHE A 28 9.87 -11.52 9.17
CA PHE A 28 11.24 -11.07 9.42
C PHE A 28 12.07 -12.15 10.12
N SER A 29 11.49 -12.82 11.12
CA SER A 29 12.12 -13.95 11.80
C SER A 29 12.49 -15.06 10.81
N THR A 30 11.57 -15.39 9.90
CA THR A 30 11.78 -16.43 8.87
C THR A 30 12.87 -16.02 7.89
N LEU A 31 12.74 -14.85 7.25
CA LEU A 31 13.64 -14.40 6.20
C LEU A 31 15.03 -14.02 6.72
N SER A 32 15.16 -13.64 8.00
CA SER A 32 16.48 -13.35 8.60
C SER A 32 17.43 -14.54 8.61
N ARG A 33 16.89 -15.76 8.50
CA ARG A 33 17.63 -17.02 8.52
C ARG A 33 17.92 -17.55 7.11
N TRP A 34 17.45 -16.84 6.08
CA TRP A 34 17.65 -17.25 4.69
C TRP A 34 19.04 -16.80 4.23
N GLU A 35 19.85 -17.78 3.83
CA GLU A 35 21.09 -17.55 3.10
C GLU A 35 20.78 -17.80 1.62
N LEU A 36 20.68 -16.72 0.83
CA LEU A 36 20.39 -16.80 -0.60
C LEU A 36 21.66 -16.49 -1.41
N ASP A 37 21.89 -17.30 -2.44
CA ASP A 37 22.81 -17.02 -3.53
C ASP A 37 22.01 -16.48 -4.72
N GLY A 38 21.42 -15.29 -4.55
CA GLY A 38 20.56 -14.67 -5.55
C GLY A 38 19.71 -13.53 -5.01
N ASP A 39 18.83 -13.02 -5.88
CA ASP A 39 17.93 -11.91 -5.56
C ASP A 39 16.59 -12.41 -5.01
N LEU A 40 16.09 -11.72 -3.98
CA LEU A 40 14.74 -11.91 -3.45
C LEU A 40 14.02 -10.58 -3.37
N VAL A 41 12.89 -10.51 -4.07
CA VAL A 41 12.00 -9.36 -4.07
C VAL A 41 10.83 -9.61 -3.13
N LEU A 42 10.61 -8.67 -2.21
CA LEU A 42 9.46 -8.67 -1.32
C LEU A 42 8.35 -7.78 -1.93
N ASP A 43 7.23 -8.41 -2.29
CA ASP A 43 6.00 -7.72 -2.72
C ASP A 43 4.94 -7.92 -1.63
N ILE A 44 4.51 -6.83 -0.98
CA ILE A 44 3.65 -6.90 0.21
C ILE A 44 2.28 -6.33 -0.10
N SER A 45 1.24 -7.15 0.04
CA SER A 45 -0.17 -6.74 -0.06
C SER A 45 -0.91 -7.01 1.25
N ILE A 46 -1.73 -6.05 1.70
CA ILE A 46 -2.60 -6.21 2.87
C ILE A 46 -4.01 -5.86 2.43
N TYR A 47 -4.93 -6.82 2.48
CA TYR A 47 -6.33 -6.62 2.11
C TYR A 47 -7.21 -7.66 2.81
N SER A 48 -8.50 -7.33 2.99
CA SER A 48 -9.48 -8.33 3.39
C SER A 48 -10.10 -8.94 2.13
N PRO A 49 -10.16 -10.28 2.00
CA PRO A 49 -10.90 -10.91 0.89
C PRO A 49 -12.36 -10.46 0.80
N SER A 50 -12.97 -10.08 1.94
CA SER A 50 -14.34 -9.58 1.98
C SER A 50 -14.52 -8.20 1.31
N ASP A 51 -13.44 -7.45 1.09
CA ASP A 51 -13.49 -6.14 0.43
C ASP A 51 -13.97 -6.30 -1.02
N SER A 52 -13.39 -7.23 -1.78
CA SER A 52 -13.83 -7.56 -3.14
C SER A 52 -15.20 -8.22 -3.18
N ASP A 53 -15.60 -8.94 -2.13
CA ASP A 53 -16.89 -9.64 -2.11
C ASP A 53 -18.07 -8.67 -1.94
N HIS A 54 -17.89 -7.62 -1.13
CA HIS A 54 -18.99 -6.75 -0.69
C HIS A 54 -18.90 -5.31 -1.20
N TRP A 55 -17.79 -4.62 -0.92
CA TRP A 55 -17.74 -3.16 -1.00
C TRP A 55 -16.99 -2.66 -2.24
N PHE A 56 -16.01 -3.43 -2.67
CA PHE A 56 -14.99 -3.07 -3.65
C PHE A 56 -14.85 -4.14 -4.74
N LYS A 57 -15.99 -4.59 -5.27
CA LYS A 57 -16.10 -5.60 -6.36
C LYS A 57 -15.29 -5.28 -7.63
N TYR A 58 -14.86 -4.04 -7.79
CA TYR A 58 -14.06 -3.54 -8.91
C TYR A 58 -12.54 -3.48 -8.61
N LEU A 59 -12.13 -3.83 -7.40
CA LEU A 59 -10.74 -3.84 -7.00
C LEU A 59 -10.17 -5.25 -7.13
N GLU A 60 -9.09 -5.34 -7.91
CA GLU A 60 -8.25 -6.53 -7.96
C GLU A 60 -7.19 -6.43 -6.87
N PHE A 61 -7.14 -7.45 -6.01
CA PHE A 61 -6.17 -7.58 -4.93
C PHE A 61 -5.28 -8.77 -5.23
N GLY A 62 -4.00 -8.53 -5.54
CA GLY A 62 -3.03 -9.61 -5.81
C GLY A 62 -1.86 -9.17 -6.69
N PRO A 63 -0.81 -10.01 -6.79
CA PRO A 63 0.33 -9.73 -7.65
C PRO A 63 -0.07 -9.83 -9.12
N ASP A 64 0.38 -8.89 -9.95
CA ASP A 64 0.34 -9.01 -11.40
C ASP A 64 1.25 -10.16 -11.82
N ILE A 65 0.71 -11.37 -11.93
CA ILE A 65 1.49 -12.48 -12.47
C ILE A 65 1.62 -12.26 -13.98
N PRO A 66 2.84 -12.24 -14.54
CA PRO A 66 3.02 -12.14 -15.98
C PRO A 66 2.20 -13.22 -16.70
N TYR A 67 1.51 -12.83 -17.77
CA TYR A 67 0.75 -13.74 -18.64
C TYR A 67 1.56 -15.01 -18.91
N GLY A 68 1.08 -16.16 -18.41
CA GLY A 68 1.71 -17.48 -18.62
C GLY A 68 2.05 -18.29 -17.35
N ARG A 69 2.04 -17.70 -16.15
CA ARG A 69 2.04 -18.46 -14.89
C ARG A 69 0.69 -18.30 -14.19
N SER A 70 -0.24 -19.19 -14.50
CA SER A 70 -1.57 -19.16 -13.89
C SER A 70 -1.49 -19.45 -12.40
N SER A 71 -1.88 -18.50 -11.54
CA SER A 71 -2.42 -18.85 -10.23
C SER A 71 -3.83 -19.43 -10.41
N PRO A 72 -4.23 -20.48 -9.69
CA PRO A 72 -5.55 -21.09 -9.84
C PRO A 72 -6.73 -20.18 -9.44
N SER A 73 -6.46 -19.02 -8.82
CA SER A 73 -7.46 -18.21 -8.12
C SER A 73 -8.00 -17.00 -8.88
N PHE A 74 -7.40 -16.55 -9.98
CA PHE A 74 -7.83 -15.33 -10.68
C PHE A 74 -8.38 -15.65 -12.06
N ARG A 75 -9.62 -16.13 -12.10
CA ARG A 75 -10.39 -16.23 -13.33
C ARG A 75 -10.92 -14.84 -13.69
N HIS A 76 -10.17 -14.08 -14.49
CA HIS A 76 -10.83 -13.33 -15.56
C HIS A 76 -11.32 -14.35 -16.58
N SER A 77 -12.42 -15.02 -16.24
CA SER A 77 -13.22 -15.66 -17.27
C SER A 77 -13.69 -14.52 -18.19
N GLU A 78 -13.77 -14.79 -19.48
CA GLU A 78 -14.44 -13.92 -20.45
C GLU A 78 -15.92 -13.82 -20.05
N VAL A 79 -16.23 -12.94 -19.11
CA VAL A 79 -17.55 -12.74 -18.55
C VAL A 79 -18.23 -11.69 -19.43
N SER A 80 -19.20 -12.12 -20.23
CA SER A 80 -20.09 -11.24 -20.99
C SER A 80 -20.64 -10.12 -20.09
N THR A 81 -20.88 -8.93 -20.64
CA THR A 81 -21.39 -7.76 -19.89
C THR A 81 -22.70 -8.03 -19.13
N GLN A 82 -23.51 -9.00 -19.58
CA GLN A 82 -24.70 -9.48 -18.87
C GLN A 82 -24.37 -10.30 -17.60
N SER A 83 -23.23 -10.97 -17.57
CA SER A 83 -22.83 -11.76 -16.40
C SER A 83 -22.13 -10.90 -15.34
N LEU A 84 -21.59 -9.72 -15.69
CA LEU A 84 -21.11 -8.73 -14.71
C LEU A 84 -22.25 -8.04 -13.94
N THR A 85 -23.40 -7.82 -14.59
CA THR A 85 -24.58 -7.24 -13.92
C THR A 85 -25.20 -8.18 -12.90
N ASP A 86 -25.14 -9.50 -13.15
CA ASP A 86 -25.65 -10.53 -12.25
C ASP A 86 -24.64 -10.89 -11.14
N LEU A 87 -23.32 -10.82 -11.40
CA LEU A 87 -22.27 -11.12 -10.41
C LEU A 87 -22.20 -10.10 -9.27
N TYR A 88 -22.65 -8.88 -9.55
CA TYR A 88 -22.51 -7.72 -8.68
C TYR A 88 -23.86 -7.17 -8.24
N ASP A 89 -24.87 -8.02 -8.06
CA ASP A 89 -26.12 -7.66 -7.40
C ASP A 89 -26.00 -7.99 -5.91
N ASP A 90 -25.78 -6.96 -5.08
CA ASP A 90 -25.69 -7.06 -3.63
C ASP A 90 -26.39 -5.85 -2.99
N PRO A 91 -27.73 -5.87 -2.92
CA PRO A 91 -28.50 -4.73 -2.42
C PRO A 91 -28.18 -4.37 -0.97
N ALA A 92 -27.70 -5.34 -0.17
CA ALA A 92 -27.31 -5.10 1.23
C ALA A 92 -26.07 -4.20 1.33
N HIS A 93 -25.19 -4.24 0.33
CA HIS A 93 -23.98 -3.44 0.23
C HIS A 93 -24.06 -2.34 -0.85
N GLY A 94 -25.29 -2.01 -1.28
CA GLY A 94 -25.55 -0.88 -2.18
C GLY A 94 -25.29 -1.14 -3.66
N TRP A 95 -25.17 -2.41 -4.06
CA TRP A 95 -25.00 -2.80 -5.46
C TRP A 95 -26.31 -3.28 -6.07
N ARG A 96 -26.69 -2.70 -7.22
CA ARG A 96 -27.82 -3.15 -8.04
C ARG A 96 -27.44 -3.21 -9.51
N ALA A 97 -27.70 -4.34 -10.16
CA ALA A 97 -27.41 -4.53 -11.60
C ALA A 97 -25.98 -4.11 -11.99
N GLY A 98 -24.99 -4.48 -11.17
CA GLY A 98 -23.58 -4.15 -11.37
C GLY A 98 -23.19 -2.69 -11.20
N ARG A 99 -24.08 -1.85 -10.67
CA ARG A 99 -23.79 -0.44 -10.33
C ARG A 99 -23.99 -0.20 -8.85
N ARG A 100 -23.15 0.66 -8.28
CA ARG A 100 -23.33 1.11 -6.90
C ARG A 100 -24.36 2.24 -6.86
N GLU A 101 -25.46 2.04 -6.15
CA GLU A 101 -26.56 3.01 -6.02
C GLU A 101 -26.35 3.96 -4.83
N THR A 102 -25.59 3.54 -3.82
CA THR A 102 -25.34 4.32 -2.59
C THR A 102 -23.88 4.74 -2.47
N ALA A 103 -23.64 5.89 -1.83
CA ALA A 103 -22.29 6.28 -1.45
C ALA A 103 -21.78 5.35 -0.32
N LEU A 104 -20.49 5.00 -0.37
CA LEU A 104 -19.87 4.28 0.74
C LEU A 104 -19.77 5.20 1.97
N LYS A 105 -19.96 4.61 3.15
CA LYS A 105 -19.62 5.28 4.41
C LYS A 105 -18.10 5.47 4.48
N SER A 106 -17.64 6.58 5.04
CA SER A 106 -16.21 6.88 5.23
C SER A 106 -15.45 5.73 5.90
N GLN A 107 -16.06 5.04 6.87
CA GLN A 107 -15.43 3.92 7.56
C GLN A 107 -15.07 2.76 6.62
N VAL A 108 -15.94 2.44 5.65
CA VAL A 108 -15.71 1.35 4.68
C VAL A 108 -14.58 1.73 3.72
N ILE A 109 -14.48 3.02 3.41
CA ILE A 109 -13.45 3.59 2.55
C ILE A 109 -12.10 3.51 3.25
N ASN A 110 -12.05 4.01 4.46
CA ASN A 110 -10.88 4.07 5.32
C ASN A 110 -10.31 2.67 5.59
N ARG A 111 -11.15 1.65 5.79
CA ARG A 111 -10.69 0.25 5.95
C ARG A 111 -9.83 -0.27 4.80
N VAL A 112 -10.00 0.25 3.59
CA VAL A 112 -9.25 -0.18 2.40
C VAL A 112 -8.12 0.78 2.06
N PHE A 113 -8.31 2.08 2.27
CA PHE A 113 -7.40 3.11 1.78
C PHE A 113 -6.59 3.85 2.86
N ASP A 114 -6.85 3.65 4.14
CA ASP A 114 -6.06 4.28 5.22
C ASP A 114 -4.68 3.63 5.35
N GLU A 115 -3.85 4.26 6.18
CA GLU A 115 -2.53 3.77 6.55
C GLU A 115 -2.61 2.40 7.23
N ILE A 116 -1.57 1.59 7.02
CA ILE A 116 -1.38 0.34 7.74
C ILE A 116 -0.95 0.68 9.15
N GLU A 117 -1.88 0.59 10.09
CA GLU A 117 -1.59 0.79 11.50
C GLU A 117 -0.87 -0.45 12.05
N CYS A 118 0.34 -0.24 12.58
CA CYS A 118 1.05 -1.29 13.28
C CYS A 118 0.58 -1.32 14.76
N PRO A 119 0.09 -2.45 15.31
CA PRO A 119 -0.65 -2.62 16.58
C PRO A 119 0.15 -2.44 17.87
N VAL A 120 1.24 -1.70 17.86
CA VAL A 120 1.57 -1.06 19.13
C VAL A 120 0.43 -0.07 19.37
N PRO A 121 -0.21 0.02 20.55
CA PRO A 121 -1.31 0.97 20.78
C PRO A 121 -0.84 2.38 20.40
N CYS A 122 -1.19 2.78 19.18
CA CYS A 122 -0.42 3.73 18.39
C CYS A 122 -1.00 5.12 18.58
N GLU A 123 -0.67 5.70 19.73
CA GLU A 123 -0.44 7.15 19.83
C GLU A 123 1.03 7.46 20.18
N ASP A 124 1.87 6.45 20.46
CA ASP A 124 3.27 6.63 20.86
C ASP A 124 4.24 6.21 19.74
N GLU A 125 4.68 7.22 18.98
CA GLU A 125 5.67 7.10 17.90
C GLU A 125 6.99 6.44 18.37
N GLU A 126 7.39 6.61 19.62
CA GLU A 126 8.62 6.00 20.14
C GLU A 126 8.45 4.49 20.42
N LEU A 127 7.25 4.03 20.79
CA LEU A 127 6.98 2.61 20.93
C LEU A 127 6.96 1.90 19.56
N GLU A 128 6.31 2.50 18.56
CA GLU A 128 6.30 2.00 17.18
C GLU A 128 7.73 1.91 16.62
N LYS A 129 8.54 2.96 16.83
CA LYS A 129 9.95 2.97 16.45
C LYS A 129 10.76 1.85 17.13
N LYS A 130 10.56 1.62 18.44
CA LYS A 130 11.22 0.52 19.16
C LYS A 130 10.78 -0.84 18.63
N TRP A 131 9.51 -0.98 18.23
CA TRP A 131 8.98 -2.19 17.61
C TRP A 131 9.69 -2.51 16.29
N TRP A 132 9.85 -1.54 15.40
CA TRP A 132 10.59 -1.76 14.16
C TRP A 132 12.07 -2.12 14.41
N GLN A 133 12.69 -1.51 15.42
CA GLN A 133 14.09 -1.76 15.78
C GLN A 133 14.36 -3.18 16.32
N ARG A 134 13.36 -3.83 16.93
CA ARG A 134 13.50 -5.21 17.44
C ARG A 134 13.39 -6.29 16.38
N LEU A 135 12.77 -6.01 15.23
CA LEU A 135 12.71 -6.98 14.13
C LEU A 135 14.13 -7.33 13.67
N PRO A 136 14.45 -8.59 13.32
CA PRO A 136 15.80 -8.94 12.87
C PRO A 136 16.18 -8.24 11.56
N LEU A 137 17.49 -8.18 11.26
CA LEU A 137 17.92 -7.79 9.92
C LEU A 137 17.59 -8.92 8.94
N VAL A 138 17.25 -8.56 7.71
CA VAL A 138 16.89 -9.50 6.65
C VAL A 138 17.78 -9.26 5.43
N PRO A 139 19.01 -9.82 5.41
CA PRO A 139 19.94 -9.66 4.29
C PRO A 139 19.46 -10.33 3.01
N ALA A 140 18.54 -11.29 3.11
CA ALA A 140 18.00 -12.00 1.96
C ALA A 140 17.23 -11.08 1.00
N ILE A 141 16.59 -10.02 1.50
CA ILE A 141 15.82 -9.08 0.67
C ILE A 141 16.76 -8.16 -0.10
N THR A 142 16.68 -8.23 -1.43
CA THR A 142 17.42 -7.36 -2.36
C THR A 142 16.50 -6.40 -3.12
N GLY A 143 15.20 -6.67 -3.18
CA GLY A 143 14.21 -5.77 -3.78
C GLY A 143 12.93 -5.64 -2.95
N VAL A 144 12.26 -4.48 -3.02
CA VAL A 144 10.93 -4.29 -2.41
C VAL A 144 9.97 -3.61 -3.39
N TYR A 145 8.79 -4.21 -3.59
CA TYR A 145 7.71 -3.67 -4.40
C TYR A 145 6.52 -3.30 -3.51
N LEU A 146 6.16 -2.01 -3.53
CA LEU A 146 5.05 -1.41 -2.81
C LEU A 146 4.12 -0.78 -3.83
N ARG A 147 3.10 -1.52 -4.22
CA ARG A 147 2.24 -1.14 -5.33
C ARG A 147 0.88 -0.63 -4.84
N GLN A 148 0.23 0.26 -5.59
CA GLN A 148 -1.08 0.76 -5.17
C GLN A 148 -2.20 -0.28 -5.25
N GLN A 149 -2.01 -1.39 -5.98
CA GLN A 149 -2.96 -2.50 -6.05
C GLN A 149 -3.28 -3.07 -4.67
N THR A 150 -2.39 -2.87 -3.69
CA THR A 150 -2.56 -3.33 -2.32
C THR A 150 -3.51 -2.47 -1.51
N ARG A 151 -3.95 -1.32 -2.06
CA ARG A 151 -4.99 -0.38 -1.58
C ARG A 151 -4.74 0.33 -0.27
N ARG A 152 -4.13 -0.36 0.69
CA ARG A 152 -3.65 0.18 1.95
C ARG A 152 -2.44 1.08 1.76
N ARG A 153 -2.40 2.19 2.51
CA ARG A 153 -1.28 3.15 2.46
C ARG A 153 -0.16 2.70 3.39
N TRP A 154 1.07 2.86 2.93
CA TRP A 154 2.23 2.77 3.80
C TRP A 154 2.61 4.16 4.29
N LYS A 155 2.71 4.33 5.61
CA LYS A 155 3.27 5.56 6.17
C LYS A 155 4.76 5.66 5.82
N PRO A 156 5.26 6.78 5.28
CA PRO A 156 6.66 6.86 4.84
C PRO A 156 7.68 6.66 5.99
N THR A 157 7.31 6.97 7.23
CA THR A 157 8.14 6.69 8.41
C THR A 157 8.28 5.20 8.67
N ASP A 158 7.24 4.40 8.44
CA ASP A 158 7.32 2.95 8.59
C ASP A 158 8.14 2.31 7.50
N LEU A 159 8.00 2.80 6.26
CA LEU A 159 8.89 2.39 5.17
C LEU A 159 10.36 2.68 5.49
N THR A 160 10.65 3.84 6.07
CA THR A 160 12.01 4.19 6.51
C THR A 160 12.55 3.15 7.50
N ARG A 161 11.73 2.78 8.48
CA ARG A 161 12.09 1.83 9.53
C ARG A 161 12.22 0.39 8.99
N MET A 162 11.31 0.00 8.11
CA MET A 162 11.30 -1.30 7.42
C MET A 162 12.56 -1.46 6.55
N PHE A 163 12.87 -0.48 5.70
CA PHE A 163 14.04 -0.54 4.81
C PHE A 163 15.36 -0.54 5.58
N ALA A 164 15.42 0.08 6.77
CA ALA A 164 16.58 -0.01 7.63
C ALA A 164 16.89 -1.44 8.11
N ARG A 165 15.95 -2.39 7.97
CA ARG A 165 16.15 -3.81 8.27
C ARG A 165 16.61 -4.64 7.07
N PHE A 166 16.68 -4.07 5.87
CA PHE A 166 17.06 -4.77 4.63
C PHE A 166 18.44 -4.31 4.15
N PRO A 167 19.56 -4.82 4.73
CA PRO A 167 20.89 -4.28 4.48
C PRO A 167 21.39 -4.44 3.03
N ASN A 168 20.82 -5.38 2.28
CA ASN A 168 21.20 -5.68 0.89
C ASN A 168 20.19 -5.14 -0.14
N LEU A 169 19.21 -4.35 0.29
CA LEU A 169 18.21 -3.78 -0.59
C LEU A 169 18.89 -2.88 -1.65
N ASN A 170 18.64 -3.21 -2.91
CA ASN A 170 19.25 -2.59 -4.08
C ASN A 170 18.21 -2.13 -5.12
N GLU A 171 16.98 -2.64 -5.07
CA GLU A 171 15.86 -2.26 -5.93
C GLU A 171 14.62 -1.86 -5.11
N LEU A 172 14.04 -0.69 -5.38
CA LEU A 172 12.80 -0.22 -4.76
C LEU A 172 11.79 0.18 -5.82
N TRP A 173 10.60 -0.39 -5.78
CA TRP A 173 9.44 0.07 -6.56
C TRP A 173 8.41 0.58 -5.59
N TYR A 174 8.11 1.86 -5.68
CA TYR A 174 7.23 2.54 -4.74
C TYR A 174 6.16 3.34 -5.49
N GLU A 175 4.91 2.99 -5.23
CA GLU A 175 3.75 3.68 -5.77
C GLU A 175 3.00 4.41 -4.64
N PRO A 176 3.42 5.62 -4.24
CA PRO A 176 2.78 6.37 -3.17
C PRO A 176 1.34 6.74 -3.54
N TRP A 177 0.46 6.77 -2.55
CA TRP A 177 -0.86 7.35 -2.70
C TRP A 177 -0.78 8.87 -2.75
N LYS A 178 -1.66 9.48 -3.55
CA LYS A 178 -1.86 10.93 -3.50
C LYS A 178 -2.63 11.27 -2.23
N ASP A 179 -2.08 12.19 -1.45
CA ASP A 179 -2.73 12.65 -0.23
C ASP A 179 -3.78 13.72 -0.45
N GLU A 180 -4.67 13.78 0.54
CA GLU A 180 -5.56 14.90 0.72
C GLU A 180 -4.76 16.19 0.92
N PRO A 181 -5.21 17.32 0.36
CA PRO A 181 -4.45 18.58 0.38
C PRO A 181 -4.08 19.06 1.78
N LEU A 182 -4.92 18.76 2.78
CA LEU A 182 -4.68 19.13 4.17
C LEU A 182 -3.53 18.33 4.81
N MET A 183 -3.31 17.09 4.37
CA MET A 183 -2.28 16.18 4.89
C MET A 183 -1.00 16.22 4.08
N GLN A 184 -1.04 16.74 2.85
CA GLN A 184 0.08 16.73 1.91
C GLN A 184 1.39 17.26 2.51
N SER A 185 1.34 18.32 3.32
CA SER A 185 2.56 18.91 3.92
C SER A 185 3.22 18.00 4.96
N PHE A 186 2.43 17.25 5.73
CA PHE A 186 2.94 16.27 6.69
C PHE A 186 3.53 15.08 5.96
N THR A 187 2.79 14.51 5.01
CA THR A 187 3.27 13.36 4.25
C THR A 187 4.48 13.71 3.39
N ASP A 188 4.54 14.89 2.78
CA ASP A 188 5.72 15.30 2.00
C ASP A 188 6.97 15.39 2.90
N LYS A 189 6.83 15.83 4.15
CA LYS A 189 7.93 15.86 5.13
C LYS A 189 8.38 14.45 5.53
N ASP A 190 7.46 13.52 5.66
CA ASP A 190 7.79 12.13 5.95
C ASP A 190 8.46 11.46 4.73
N HIS A 191 8.03 11.80 3.52
CA HIS A 191 8.70 11.40 2.28
C HIS A 191 10.12 11.99 2.17
N GLU A 192 10.34 13.25 2.59
CA GLU A 192 11.68 13.81 2.68
C GLU A 192 12.59 12.97 3.58
N THR A 193 12.05 12.49 4.70
CA THR A 193 12.77 11.60 5.62
C THR A 193 13.07 10.25 4.96
N LEU A 194 12.06 9.63 4.34
CA LEU A 194 12.19 8.36 3.62
C LEU A 194 13.27 8.41 2.56
N PHE A 195 13.18 9.34 1.60
CA PHE A 195 14.14 9.45 0.51
C PHE A 195 15.54 9.86 0.99
N GLY A 196 15.63 10.54 2.13
CA GLY A 196 16.90 10.84 2.79
C GLY A 196 17.54 9.66 3.52
N SER A 197 16.75 8.64 3.86
CA SER A 197 17.18 7.45 4.60
C SER A 197 17.59 6.27 3.71
N LEU A 198 17.28 6.34 2.41
CA LEU A 198 17.64 5.31 1.45
C LEU A 198 19.16 5.09 1.46
N HIS A 199 19.52 3.82 1.52
CA HIS A 199 20.87 3.34 1.73
C HIS A 199 21.67 3.47 0.43
N LYS A 200 22.97 3.71 0.54
CA LYS A 200 23.87 3.91 -0.61
C LYS A 200 23.97 2.72 -1.55
N ASN A 201 23.53 1.54 -1.10
CA ASN A 201 23.50 0.33 -1.90
C ASN A 201 22.28 0.28 -2.82
N LEU A 202 21.27 1.14 -2.63
CA LEU A 202 20.12 1.24 -3.51
C LEU A 202 20.57 1.70 -4.89
N ARG A 203 20.39 0.85 -5.90
CA ARG A 203 20.79 1.11 -7.28
C ARG A 203 19.62 1.55 -8.15
N THR A 204 18.44 1.00 -7.89
CA THR A 204 17.26 1.25 -8.71
C THR A 204 16.11 1.69 -7.82
N MET A 205 15.49 2.80 -8.19
CA MET A 205 14.24 3.26 -7.59
C MET A 205 13.27 3.59 -8.72
N ILE A 206 12.09 2.99 -8.69
CA ILE A 206 10.96 3.36 -9.53
C ILE A 206 9.92 4.01 -8.62
N LEU A 207 9.60 5.27 -8.91
CA LEU A 207 8.61 6.04 -8.18
C LEU A 207 7.46 6.38 -9.14
N PHE A 208 6.26 5.92 -8.82
CA PHE A 208 5.08 6.17 -9.65
C PHE A 208 3.90 6.63 -8.81
N GLU A 209 3.46 7.87 -9.01
CA GLU A 209 2.20 8.34 -8.45
C GLU A 209 1.09 8.13 -9.48
N ASN A 210 0.00 7.48 -9.06
CA ASN A 210 -1.17 7.28 -9.91
C ASN A 210 -2.04 8.54 -9.97
N PHE A 211 -2.38 8.95 -11.19
CA PHE A 211 -3.23 10.12 -11.46
C PHE A 211 -4.66 9.74 -11.88
N ASN A 212 -5.02 8.46 -11.81
CA ASN A 212 -6.36 8.03 -12.17
C ASN A 212 -7.38 8.55 -11.15
N GLN A 213 -8.25 9.45 -11.64
CA GLN A 213 -9.31 10.08 -10.86
C GLN A 213 -10.38 9.08 -10.38
N ASP A 214 -10.44 7.89 -10.97
CA ASP A 214 -11.38 6.85 -10.58
C ASP A 214 -10.96 6.12 -9.28
N TYR A 215 -9.68 6.22 -8.90
CA TYR A 215 -9.17 5.73 -7.60
C TYR A 215 -9.10 6.83 -6.54
N GLU A 216 -9.55 8.06 -6.85
CA GLU A 216 -9.67 9.12 -5.85
C GLU A 216 -10.58 8.61 -4.73
N ILE A 217 -10.06 8.71 -3.50
CA ILE A 217 -10.74 8.45 -2.23
C ILE A 217 -12.20 8.88 -2.42
N PRO A 218 -13.18 7.99 -2.22
CA PRO A 218 -14.56 8.26 -2.57
C PRO A 218 -14.99 9.63 -2.08
N LYS A 219 -15.73 10.27 -2.98
CA LYS A 219 -16.13 11.68 -3.10
C LYS A 219 -16.84 12.29 -1.88
N SER A 220 -16.64 11.76 -0.68
CA SER A 220 -17.29 12.15 0.57
C SER A 220 -16.71 13.41 1.20
N TRP A 221 -15.70 14.07 0.61
CA TRP A 221 -15.24 15.37 1.09
C TRP A 221 -15.47 16.46 0.03
N HIS A 222 -16.23 17.47 0.42
CA HIS A 222 -16.56 18.68 -0.33
C HIS A 222 -15.33 19.60 -0.52
N LEU A 223 -14.24 19.09 -1.09
CA LEU A 223 -13.04 19.86 -1.43
C LEU A 223 -12.62 19.61 -2.87
N GLU A 224 -13.59 19.68 -3.80
CA GLU A 224 -13.30 19.68 -5.24
C GLU A 224 -12.31 20.79 -5.63
N ALA A 225 -12.22 21.86 -4.83
CA ALA A 225 -11.45 23.07 -5.08
C ALA A 225 -9.95 23.01 -4.76
N ILE A 226 -9.43 21.94 -4.12
CA ILE A 226 -7.99 21.83 -3.80
C ILE A 226 -7.39 20.53 -4.38
N ARG A 227 -7.83 20.05 -5.54
CA ARG A 227 -7.30 18.80 -6.11
C ARG A 227 -5.94 18.92 -6.81
N ALA A 228 -5.35 20.12 -6.88
CA ALA A 228 -4.00 20.30 -7.42
C ALA A 228 -2.95 19.98 -6.35
N ARG A 229 -2.10 18.99 -6.63
CA ARG A 229 -0.90 18.72 -5.82
C ARG A 229 -0.06 19.99 -5.76
N MET A 230 0.19 20.51 -4.57
CA MET A 230 1.08 21.65 -4.42
C MET A 230 2.52 21.16 -4.56
N GLY A 231 3.33 21.82 -5.39
CA GLY A 231 4.74 21.44 -5.51
C GLY A 231 5.48 21.67 -4.19
N ASN A 232 6.19 20.65 -3.69
CA ASN A 232 7.10 20.78 -2.55
C ASN A 232 8.56 20.80 -3.03
N THR A 233 9.18 21.98 -2.97
CA THR A 233 10.57 22.19 -3.41
C THR A 233 11.59 21.44 -2.55
N ALA A 234 11.34 21.27 -1.26
CA ALA A 234 12.25 20.54 -0.36
C ALA A 234 12.26 19.05 -0.68
N LEU A 235 11.07 18.45 -0.86
CA LEU A 235 10.90 17.09 -1.34
C LEU A 235 11.54 16.87 -2.72
N ALA A 236 11.27 17.76 -3.68
CA ALA A 236 11.86 17.69 -5.02
C ALA A 236 13.40 17.75 -4.97
N ARG A 237 13.96 18.61 -4.12
CA ARG A 237 15.42 18.69 -3.92
C ARG A 237 15.98 17.43 -3.28
N LYS A 238 15.28 16.83 -2.32
CA LYS A 238 15.70 15.57 -1.70
C LYS A 238 15.72 14.44 -2.74
N LEU A 239 14.65 14.28 -3.51
CA LEU A 239 14.57 13.31 -4.60
C LEU A 239 15.67 13.51 -5.64
N ALA A 240 15.91 14.75 -6.07
CA ALA A 240 16.96 15.07 -7.03
C ALA A 240 18.38 14.80 -6.50
N LYS A 241 18.59 14.86 -5.19
CA LYS A 241 19.85 14.47 -4.56
C LYS A 241 19.99 12.96 -4.50
N THR A 242 18.96 12.27 -4.01
CA THR A 242 18.96 10.80 -3.89
C THR A 242 19.11 10.12 -5.26
N SER A 243 18.55 10.70 -6.32
CA SER A 243 18.65 10.15 -7.67
C SER A 243 20.06 10.17 -8.27
N GLN A 244 20.97 10.98 -7.73
CA GLN A 244 22.37 11.02 -8.20
C GLN A 244 23.13 9.73 -7.88
N ASP A 245 22.71 9.02 -6.84
CA ASP A 245 23.31 7.75 -6.43
C ASP A 245 22.67 6.53 -7.15
N LEU A 246 21.60 6.75 -7.94
CA LEU A 246 20.86 5.71 -8.63
C LEU A 246 21.38 5.46 -10.05
N GLN A 247 21.23 4.23 -10.51
CA GLN A 247 21.51 3.83 -11.88
C GLN A 247 20.37 4.25 -12.81
N PRO A 248 20.67 4.75 -14.02
CA PRO A 248 19.64 5.02 -15.01
C PRO A 248 18.89 3.73 -15.37
N VAL A 249 17.56 3.81 -15.39
CA VAL A 249 16.75 2.72 -15.95
C VAL A 249 16.93 2.75 -17.47
N GLY A 250 17.78 1.87 -17.99
CA GLY A 250 17.91 1.67 -19.43
C GLY A 250 16.59 1.13 -20.02
N PRO A 251 16.37 1.29 -21.34
CA PRO A 251 15.22 0.67 -21.99
C PRO A 251 15.27 -0.84 -21.74
N ARG A 252 14.31 -1.37 -20.99
CA ARG A 252 14.06 -2.82 -20.94
C ARG A 252 13.54 -3.20 -22.33
N CYS A 253 14.43 -3.58 -23.25
CA CYS A 253 14.02 -4.17 -24.51
C CYS A 253 13.13 -5.37 -24.20
N LYS A 254 11.89 -5.31 -24.69
CA LYS A 254 10.97 -6.45 -24.73
C LYS A 254 11.43 -7.45 -25.77
#